data_AF-A0A9N8QP74-F1
#
_entry.id   AF-A0A9N8QP74-F1
#
_cell.length_a   1.000
_cell.length_b   1.000
_cell.length_c   1.000
_cell.angle_alpha   90.00
_cell.angle_beta   90.00
_cell.angle_gamma   90.00
#
_symmetry.space_group_name_H-M   'P 1'
#
loop_
_entity.id
_entity.type
_entity.pdbx_description
1 polymer ?
#
loop_
_entity_poly.entity_id
_entity_poly.type
_entity_poly.pdbx_seq_one_letter_code
_entity_poly.pdbx_strand_id
1 'polypeptide(L)'
;MAIKAKVYSYLRFSDPKQAAGSSADRQMEYARRWAAEHGMTLDSELSMQDAGLSAYHQRHVTRGALGLFLQAIDDARIPAGSVLVVEGLDRLSRAEPIQAQAQLAQIINAGITVVTASDGREYNREGLKAQPMDLVYSLLVMIRAHEESDTKSKRVRAAIHRQCQGWTAGTWHGLVRNGKDPHWLRLVGQAFEIVPERGEAVRTAVSMFREGHGAVRIMRTLADRGLQITNGGNPSQQLYRIVRNRALIGEKVLEVDGQEYRLAGYYPPLLSPAEFADLQHLTAQRSRRKGTGEIPGLITGMRIAFCGYCGAAMVSQNLMTRGRREDGRPQNGHRRLICVSNSQGGGCPVAGSCSVVPIEHALVTFCADQMNLSRLLDFGNRADGIVGQLTVARVQVSDTATRIDKITDALLASDAGQAPAAFMRRARELEAELAEQQKRVEALEHELAAVALSPEPAAAKAWACLVAGVEALDYDARIKARQLVADTFDRIVVFHRGRKPERTRSWKGTIDLLLIAKRGGARLLHIDRQTGGWQAGEQIDTTQIPLPPKIAD
;
A
#
# COMPACT_ATOMS: atom_id res chain seq x y z
N MET A 1 -28.95 5.42 -56.36
CA MET A 1 -28.84 3.97 -56.63
C MET A 1 -29.71 3.25 -55.61
N ALA A 2 -30.62 2.37 -56.05
CA ALA A 2 -31.42 1.57 -55.12
C ALA A 2 -30.49 0.63 -54.33
N ILE A 3 -30.57 0.68 -53.00
CA ILE A 3 -29.79 -0.20 -52.13
C ILE A 3 -30.33 -1.61 -52.32
N LYS A 4 -29.52 -2.51 -52.91
CA LYS A 4 -29.91 -3.91 -53.13
C LYS A 4 -29.76 -4.73 -51.84
N ALA A 5 -30.63 -5.71 -51.66
CA ALA A 5 -30.52 -6.70 -50.60
C ALA A 5 -29.18 -7.45 -50.67
N LYS A 6 -28.56 -7.67 -49.51
CA LYS A 6 -27.24 -8.31 -49.37
C LYS A 6 -27.27 -9.38 -48.27
N VAL A 7 -26.27 -10.25 -48.30
CA VAL A 7 -25.97 -11.18 -47.21
C VAL A 7 -24.90 -10.56 -46.33
N TYR A 8 -25.12 -10.63 -45.03
CA TYR A 8 -24.26 -10.09 -43.98
C TYR A 8 -23.82 -11.26 -43.09
N SER A 9 -22.55 -11.33 -42.68
CA SER A 9 -22.05 -12.40 -41.79
C SER A 9 -21.53 -11.80 -40.49
N TYR A 10 -22.14 -12.16 -39.37
CA TYR A 10 -21.75 -11.68 -38.05
C TYR A 10 -21.00 -12.76 -37.27
N LEU A 11 -19.77 -12.44 -36.88
CA LEU A 11 -18.88 -13.32 -36.14
C LEU A 11 -18.59 -12.77 -34.75
N ARG A 12 -18.65 -13.64 -33.74
CA ARG A 12 -18.37 -13.29 -32.35
C ARG A 12 -17.41 -14.30 -31.74
N PHE A 13 -16.32 -13.80 -31.15
CA PHE A 13 -15.35 -14.63 -30.44
C PHE A 13 -15.24 -14.24 -28.96
N SER A 14 -14.95 -15.24 -28.12
CA SER A 14 -14.71 -15.05 -26.69
C SER A 14 -13.32 -14.49 -26.42
N ASP A 15 -12.33 -14.90 -27.21
CA ASP A 15 -10.93 -14.48 -27.15
C ASP A 15 -10.44 -14.11 -28.57
N PRO A 16 -9.77 -12.96 -28.79
CA PRO A 16 -9.20 -12.59 -30.09
C PRO A 16 -8.26 -13.65 -30.70
N LYS A 17 -7.61 -14.49 -29.88
CA LYS A 17 -6.77 -15.60 -30.37
C LYS A 17 -7.57 -16.69 -31.08
N GLN A 18 -8.89 -16.75 -30.86
CA GLN A 18 -9.80 -17.67 -31.54
C GLN A 18 -10.18 -17.18 -32.94
N ALA A 19 -9.89 -15.92 -33.29
CA ALA A 19 -10.16 -15.37 -34.62
C ALA A 19 -9.33 -16.05 -35.72
N ALA A 20 -8.17 -16.63 -35.37
CA ALA A 20 -7.32 -17.41 -36.28
C ALA A 20 -7.73 -18.91 -36.37
N GLY A 21 -8.90 -19.28 -35.84
CA GLY A 21 -9.39 -20.66 -35.81
C GLY A 21 -10.32 -21.02 -36.96
N SER A 22 -10.38 -22.32 -37.28
CA SER A 22 -11.18 -22.87 -38.38
C SER A 22 -12.68 -22.58 -38.33
N SER A 23 -13.25 -22.11 -37.21
CA SER A 23 -14.68 -21.79 -37.10
C SER A 23 -15.05 -20.50 -37.82
N ALA A 24 -14.19 -19.48 -37.79
CA ALA A 24 -14.41 -18.21 -38.48
C ALA A 24 -14.49 -18.40 -40.00
N ASP A 25 -13.50 -19.12 -40.53
CA ASP A 25 -13.40 -19.45 -41.95
C ASP A 25 -14.59 -20.31 -42.40
N ARG A 26 -15.02 -21.28 -41.58
CA ARG A 26 -16.19 -22.12 -41.88
C ARG A 26 -17.49 -21.32 -41.98
N GLN A 27 -17.74 -20.38 -41.08
CA GLN A 27 -18.95 -19.55 -41.14
C GLN A 27 -18.90 -18.59 -42.32
N MET A 28 -17.73 -17.99 -42.61
CA MET A 28 -17.56 -17.12 -43.77
C MET A 28 -17.79 -17.88 -45.08
N GLU A 29 -17.28 -19.11 -45.18
CA GLU A 29 -17.50 -19.98 -46.33
C GLU A 29 -18.98 -20.40 -46.47
N TYR A 30 -19.64 -20.70 -45.34
CA TYR A 30 -21.09 -20.93 -45.33
C TYR A 30 -21.86 -19.71 -45.87
N ALA A 31 -21.53 -18.51 -45.40
CA ALA A 31 -22.17 -17.27 -45.85
C ALA A 31 -21.94 -17.00 -47.35
N ARG A 32 -20.72 -17.26 -47.86
CA ARG A 32 -20.43 -17.17 -49.31
C ARG A 32 -21.26 -18.15 -50.12
N ARG A 33 -21.30 -19.41 -49.70
CA ARG A 33 -22.07 -20.46 -50.38
C ARG A 33 -23.56 -20.12 -50.38
N TRP A 34 -24.11 -19.75 -49.22
CA TRP A 34 -25.52 -19.37 -49.09
C TRP A 34 -25.86 -18.18 -49.99
N ALA A 35 -25.00 -17.15 -50.04
CA ALA A 35 -25.18 -16.00 -50.93
C ALA A 35 -25.17 -16.41 -52.42
N ALA A 36 -24.24 -17.28 -52.82
CA ALA A 36 -24.14 -17.77 -54.19
C ALA A 36 -25.36 -18.61 -54.61
N GLU A 37 -25.83 -19.50 -53.74
CA GLU A 37 -27.02 -20.35 -53.97
C GLU A 37 -28.29 -19.50 -54.15
N HIS A 38 -28.39 -18.35 -53.48
CA HIS A 38 -29.55 -17.45 -53.54
C HIS A 38 -29.36 -16.26 -54.50
N GLY A 39 -28.26 -16.23 -55.27
CA GLY A 39 -27.99 -15.14 -56.22
C GLY A 39 -27.78 -13.77 -55.56
N MET A 40 -27.40 -13.74 -54.28
CA MET A 40 -27.18 -12.53 -53.50
C MET A 40 -25.69 -12.19 -53.39
N THR A 41 -25.38 -10.92 -53.12
CA THR A 41 -24.01 -10.47 -52.88
C THR A 41 -23.70 -10.51 -51.37
N LEU A 42 -22.61 -11.16 -50.99
CA LEU A 42 -22.06 -11.08 -49.63
C LEU A 42 -21.41 -9.71 -49.43
N ASP A 43 -21.83 -9.00 -48.39
CA ASP A 43 -21.21 -7.74 -47.99
C ASP A 43 -19.84 -8.02 -47.35
N SER A 44 -18.79 -7.52 -48.00
CA SER A 44 -17.40 -7.62 -47.53
C SER A 44 -16.90 -6.33 -46.89
N GLU A 45 -17.71 -5.27 -46.90
CA GLU A 45 -17.36 -3.94 -46.41
C GLU A 45 -17.68 -3.77 -44.91
N LEU A 46 -18.81 -4.31 -44.42
CA LEU A 46 -19.09 -4.41 -42.99
C LEU A 46 -18.38 -5.63 -42.37
N SER A 47 -17.16 -5.42 -41.87
CA SER A 47 -16.51 -6.39 -40.98
C SER A 47 -17.22 -6.40 -39.62
N MET A 48 -18.24 -7.26 -39.46
CA MET A 48 -18.97 -7.41 -38.19
C MET A 48 -18.31 -8.47 -37.30
N GLN A 49 -17.24 -8.07 -36.60
CA GLN A 49 -16.50 -8.93 -35.68
C GLN A 49 -16.43 -8.30 -34.28
N ASP A 50 -16.97 -8.99 -33.28
CA ASP A 50 -16.82 -8.60 -31.87
C ASP A 50 -15.84 -9.54 -31.14
N ALA A 51 -14.66 -9.03 -30.78
CA ALA A 51 -13.60 -9.78 -30.10
C ALA A 51 -13.45 -9.39 -28.62
N GLY A 52 -13.40 -10.39 -27.73
CA GLY A 52 -12.72 -10.27 -26.42
C GLY A 52 -13.42 -9.53 -25.28
N LEU A 53 -14.74 -9.36 -25.28
CA LEU A 53 -15.45 -8.66 -24.19
C LEU A 53 -16.30 -9.63 -23.37
N SER A 54 -16.04 -9.75 -22.06
CA SER A 54 -16.73 -10.70 -21.19
C SER A 54 -18.21 -10.34 -21.01
N ALA A 55 -19.07 -11.35 -20.96
CA ALA A 55 -20.53 -11.24 -20.80
C ALA A 55 -20.96 -10.68 -19.43
N TYR A 56 -20.04 -10.55 -18.46
CA TYR A 56 -20.36 -10.28 -17.07
C TYR A 56 -20.65 -8.79 -16.76
N HIS A 57 -20.22 -7.88 -17.62
CA HIS A 57 -20.57 -6.46 -17.50
C HIS A 57 -21.61 -6.11 -18.57
N GLN A 58 -22.87 -5.96 -18.16
CA GLN A 58 -24.02 -5.51 -18.96
C GLN A 58 -23.87 -4.09 -19.58
N ARG A 59 -22.65 -3.55 -19.73
CA ARG A 59 -22.39 -2.18 -20.22
C ARG A 59 -22.26 -2.05 -21.74
N HIS A 60 -22.39 -3.12 -22.54
CA HIS A 60 -22.01 -3.07 -23.96
C HIS A 60 -23.03 -3.64 -24.95
N VAL A 61 -24.34 -3.53 -24.68
CA VAL A 61 -25.36 -3.76 -25.72
C VAL A 61 -25.33 -2.68 -26.82
N THR A 62 -24.67 -1.54 -26.58
CA THR A 62 -24.73 -0.33 -27.45
C THR A 62 -23.47 0.02 -28.23
N ARG A 63 -22.38 -0.78 -28.22
CA ARG A 63 -21.11 -0.40 -28.89
C ARG A 63 -20.38 -1.50 -29.69
N GLY A 64 -20.95 -2.70 -29.83
CA GLY A 64 -20.40 -3.78 -30.66
C GLY A 64 -20.85 -3.71 -32.12
N ALA A 65 -20.24 -4.51 -32.98
CA ALA A 65 -20.56 -4.56 -34.42
C ALA A 65 -22.04 -4.92 -34.70
N LEU A 66 -22.64 -5.80 -33.88
CA LEU A 66 -24.07 -6.09 -33.99
C LEU A 66 -24.94 -4.89 -33.59
N GLY A 67 -24.52 -4.09 -32.61
CA GLY A 67 -25.24 -2.87 -32.25
C GLY A 67 -25.26 -1.85 -33.40
N LEU A 68 -24.14 -1.71 -34.12
CA LEU A 68 -24.05 -0.88 -35.32
C LEU A 68 -24.92 -1.41 -36.46
N PHE A 69 -25.02 -2.74 -36.60
CA PHE A 69 -25.91 -3.39 -37.55
C PHE A 69 -27.38 -3.11 -37.22
N LEU A 70 -27.80 -3.32 -35.97
CA LEU A 70 -29.17 -3.01 -35.51
C LEU A 70 -29.50 -1.53 -35.72
N GLN A 71 -28.58 -0.62 -35.44
CA GLN A 71 -28.78 0.80 -35.71
C GLN A 71 -28.89 1.09 -37.23
N ALA A 72 -28.11 0.41 -38.07
CA ALA A 72 -28.23 0.55 -39.52
C ALA A 72 -29.56 0.00 -40.08
N ILE A 73 -30.18 -0.96 -39.39
CA ILE A 73 -31.56 -1.39 -39.66
C ILE A 73 -32.53 -0.26 -39.30
N ASP A 74 -32.43 0.29 -38.10
CA ASP A 74 -33.32 1.36 -37.63
C ASP A 74 -33.20 2.64 -38.50
N ASP A 75 -31.99 2.94 -38.99
CA ASP A 75 -31.71 4.04 -39.93
C ASP A 75 -32.16 3.73 -41.39
N ALA A 76 -32.76 2.57 -41.65
CA ALA A 76 -33.15 2.08 -42.98
C ALA A 76 -32.00 2.01 -44.01
N ARG A 77 -30.75 1.86 -43.54
CA ARG A 77 -29.55 1.69 -44.39
C ARG A 77 -29.39 0.25 -44.88
N ILE A 78 -30.03 -0.71 -44.21
CA ILE A 78 -30.09 -2.11 -44.62
C ILE A 78 -31.49 -2.36 -45.19
N PRO A 79 -31.62 -2.71 -46.48
CA PRO A 79 -32.93 -2.89 -47.10
C PRO A 79 -33.58 -4.20 -46.67
N ALA A 80 -34.91 -4.21 -46.58
CA ALA A 80 -35.70 -5.43 -46.40
C ALA A 80 -35.38 -6.46 -47.51
N GLY A 81 -35.43 -7.75 -47.16
CA GLY A 81 -34.96 -8.86 -48.01
C GLY A 81 -33.47 -9.16 -47.86
N SER A 82 -32.73 -8.38 -47.05
CA SER A 82 -31.35 -8.72 -46.68
C SER A 82 -31.31 -9.92 -45.72
N VAL A 83 -30.15 -10.56 -45.61
CA VAL A 83 -29.94 -11.75 -44.78
C VAL A 83 -28.77 -11.55 -43.81
N LEU A 84 -28.94 -11.96 -42.56
CA LEU A 84 -27.89 -12.02 -41.54
C LEU A 84 -27.55 -13.47 -41.21
N VAL A 85 -26.33 -13.90 -41.52
CA VAL A 85 -25.78 -15.20 -41.18
C VAL A 85 -25.05 -15.13 -39.84
N VAL A 86 -25.42 -16.01 -38.91
CA VAL A 86 -24.78 -16.20 -37.60
C VAL A 86 -24.46 -17.68 -37.39
N GLU A 87 -23.43 -18.01 -36.59
CA GLU A 87 -23.13 -19.41 -36.26
C GLU A 87 -24.32 -20.09 -35.53
N GLY A 88 -24.92 -19.37 -34.58
CA GLY A 88 -26.07 -19.77 -33.79
C GLY A 88 -26.74 -18.53 -33.17
N LEU A 89 -27.96 -18.68 -32.68
CA LEU A 89 -28.71 -17.54 -32.14
C LEU A 89 -28.15 -17.00 -30.82
N ASP A 90 -27.37 -17.81 -30.08
CA ASP A 90 -26.59 -17.37 -28.91
C ASP A 90 -25.54 -16.30 -29.25
N ARG A 91 -25.23 -16.10 -30.54
CA ARG A 91 -24.32 -15.04 -31.01
C ARG A 91 -24.97 -13.66 -30.96
N LEU A 92 -26.30 -13.56 -31.08
CA LEU A 92 -27.03 -12.29 -31.09
C LEU A 92 -26.83 -11.53 -29.77
N SER A 93 -27.01 -12.18 -28.61
CA SER A 93 -26.74 -11.54 -27.31
C SER A 93 -25.75 -12.30 -26.44
N ARG A 94 -25.01 -11.57 -25.60
CA ARG A 94 -24.17 -12.13 -24.52
C ARG A 94 -24.94 -12.26 -23.20
N ALA A 95 -26.16 -11.73 -23.13
CA ALA A 95 -26.99 -11.69 -21.94
C ALA A 95 -28.00 -12.84 -21.91
N GLU A 96 -28.92 -12.80 -20.95
CA GLU A 96 -30.00 -13.77 -20.80
C GLU A 96 -30.78 -13.98 -22.13
N PRO A 97 -31.29 -15.20 -22.39
CA PRO A 97 -32.00 -15.56 -23.64
C PRO A 97 -33.09 -14.57 -24.08
N ILE A 98 -33.73 -13.87 -23.13
CA ILE A 98 -34.74 -12.84 -23.37
C ILE A 98 -34.19 -11.68 -24.23
N GLN A 99 -32.94 -11.28 -24.04
CA GLN A 99 -32.34 -10.19 -24.81
C GLN A 99 -32.00 -10.63 -26.24
N ALA A 100 -31.49 -11.85 -26.42
CA ALA A 100 -31.24 -12.41 -27.75
C ALA A 100 -32.53 -12.53 -28.55
N GLN A 101 -33.62 -12.93 -27.88
CA GLN A 101 -34.97 -13.00 -28.46
C GLN A 101 -35.46 -11.62 -28.92
N ALA A 102 -35.26 -10.57 -28.12
CA ALA A 102 -35.63 -9.20 -28.49
C ALA A 102 -34.89 -8.72 -29.74
N GLN A 103 -33.58 -9.01 -29.84
CA GLN A 103 -32.77 -8.66 -31.02
C GLN A 103 -33.19 -9.44 -32.27
N LEU A 104 -33.46 -10.75 -32.14
CA LEU A 104 -33.99 -11.56 -33.23
C LEU A 104 -35.32 -10.99 -33.74
N ALA A 105 -36.22 -10.64 -32.82
CA ALA A 105 -37.50 -10.01 -33.16
C ALA A 105 -37.32 -8.66 -33.87
N GLN A 106 -36.38 -7.82 -33.43
CA GLN A 106 -36.06 -6.55 -34.10
C GLN A 106 -35.64 -6.76 -35.55
N ILE A 107 -34.68 -7.67 -35.79
CA ILE A 107 -34.14 -7.95 -37.13
C ILE A 107 -35.23 -8.48 -38.07
N ILE A 108 -36.00 -9.47 -37.60
CA ILE A 108 -37.07 -10.07 -38.40
C ILE A 108 -38.17 -9.05 -38.68
N ASN A 109 -38.48 -8.18 -37.71
CA ASN A 109 -39.50 -7.16 -37.90
C ASN A 109 -39.13 -6.09 -38.94
N ALA A 110 -37.84 -5.89 -39.19
CA ALA A 110 -37.36 -5.07 -40.29
C ALA A 110 -37.37 -5.76 -41.66
N GLY A 111 -37.84 -7.01 -41.73
CA GLY A 111 -37.90 -7.78 -42.98
C GLY A 111 -36.55 -8.37 -43.39
N ILE A 112 -35.66 -8.63 -42.41
CA ILE A 112 -34.36 -9.27 -42.62
C ILE A 112 -34.44 -10.72 -42.15
N THR A 113 -33.94 -11.64 -42.96
CA THR A 113 -33.87 -13.07 -42.62
C THR A 113 -32.62 -13.34 -41.79
N VAL A 114 -32.74 -14.05 -40.67
CA VAL A 114 -31.60 -14.55 -39.90
C VAL A 114 -31.36 -16.02 -40.23
N VAL A 115 -30.14 -16.37 -40.61
CA VAL A 115 -29.76 -17.75 -40.96
C VAL A 115 -28.71 -18.26 -39.98
N THR A 116 -28.93 -19.45 -39.43
CA THR A 116 -27.98 -20.12 -38.53
C THR A 116 -27.10 -21.11 -39.29
N ALA A 117 -25.79 -20.92 -39.28
CA ALA A 117 -24.85 -21.77 -40.01
C ALA A 117 -24.66 -23.17 -39.38
N SER A 118 -25.02 -23.34 -38.11
CA SER A 118 -24.86 -24.62 -37.38
C SER A 118 -25.89 -25.68 -37.77
N ASP A 119 -27.11 -25.28 -38.12
CA ASP A 119 -28.22 -26.17 -38.47
C ASP A 119 -28.95 -25.79 -39.76
N GLY A 120 -28.57 -24.68 -40.41
CA GLY A 120 -29.11 -24.21 -41.68
C GLY A 120 -30.54 -23.65 -41.59
N ARG A 121 -31.03 -23.32 -40.39
CA ARG A 121 -32.38 -22.77 -40.23
C ARG A 121 -32.45 -21.30 -40.63
N GLU A 122 -33.61 -20.93 -41.16
CA GLU A 122 -33.93 -19.56 -41.54
C GLU A 122 -35.06 -19.01 -40.68
N TYR A 123 -34.85 -17.82 -40.12
CA TYR A 123 -35.81 -17.11 -39.29
C TYR A 123 -36.19 -15.82 -39.99
N ASN A 124 -37.41 -15.77 -40.52
CA ASN A 124 -37.99 -14.61 -41.17
C ASN A 124 -39.48 -14.47 -40.79
N ARG A 125 -40.08 -13.33 -41.13
CA ARG A 125 -41.44 -13.00 -40.68
C ARG A 125 -42.49 -13.96 -41.25
N GLU A 126 -42.31 -14.41 -42.49
CA GLU A 126 -43.24 -15.30 -43.19
C GLU A 126 -43.19 -16.71 -42.60
N GLY A 127 -41.98 -17.25 -42.43
CA GLY A 127 -41.73 -18.56 -41.82
C GLY A 127 -42.23 -18.61 -40.38
N LEU A 128 -41.94 -17.60 -39.55
CA LEU A 128 -42.44 -17.55 -38.18
C LEU A 128 -43.96 -17.39 -38.07
N LYS A 129 -44.61 -16.74 -39.05
CA LYS A 129 -46.08 -16.65 -39.11
C LYS A 129 -46.71 -17.99 -39.50
N ALA A 130 -46.08 -18.72 -40.43
CA ALA A 130 -46.54 -20.04 -40.86
C ALA A 130 -46.28 -21.12 -39.79
N GLN A 131 -45.15 -21.03 -39.08
CA GLN A 131 -44.70 -22.00 -38.08
C GLN A 131 -44.24 -21.30 -36.79
N PRO A 132 -45.18 -20.86 -35.93
CA PRO A 132 -44.84 -20.17 -34.68
C PRO A 132 -43.92 -20.97 -33.73
N MET A 133 -43.92 -22.30 -33.86
CA MET A 133 -43.07 -23.20 -33.06
C MET A 133 -41.57 -23.03 -33.32
N ASP A 134 -41.16 -22.49 -34.46
CA ASP A 134 -39.74 -22.20 -34.73
C ASP A 134 -39.19 -21.12 -33.81
N LEU A 135 -40.04 -20.18 -33.37
CA LEU A 135 -39.67 -19.18 -32.37
C LEU A 135 -39.44 -19.82 -30.99
N VAL A 136 -40.27 -20.78 -30.60
CA VAL A 136 -40.11 -21.53 -29.34
C VAL A 136 -38.84 -22.38 -29.39
N TYR A 137 -38.60 -23.05 -30.51
CA TYR A 137 -37.37 -23.81 -30.74
C TYR A 137 -36.13 -22.91 -30.65
N SER A 138 -36.18 -21.73 -31.27
CA SER A 138 -35.11 -20.72 -31.22
C SER A 138 -34.75 -20.34 -29.77
N LEU A 139 -35.77 -20.12 -28.94
CA LEU A 139 -35.59 -19.77 -27.53
C LEU A 139 -35.01 -20.95 -26.74
N LEU A 140 -35.47 -22.18 -26.97
CA LEU A 140 -34.92 -23.38 -26.33
C LEU A 140 -33.44 -23.60 -26.67
N VAL A 141 -33.04 -23.38 -27.92
CA VAL A 141 -31.63 -23.46 -28.34
C VAL A 141 -30.78 -22.41 -27.63
N MET A 142 -31.28 -21.17 -27.52
CA MET A 142 -30.60 -20.09 -26.79
C MET A 142 -30.49 -20.37 -25.28
N ILE A 143 -31.55 -20.89 -24.65
CA ILE A 143 -31.54 -21.31 -23.24
C ILE A 143 -30.49 -22.39 -23.02
N ARG A 144 -30.50 -23.45 -23.84
CA ARG A 144 -29.54 -24.56 -23.74
C ARG A 144 -28.10 -24.09 -23.87
N ALA A 145 -27.81 -23.20 -24.82
CA ALA A 145 -26.46 -22.65 -25.02
C ALA A 145 -26.00 -21.81 -23.81
N HIS A 146 -26.92 -21.05 -23.21
CA HIS A 146 -26.66 -20.28 -21.98
C HIS A 146 -26.42 -21.20 -20.78
N GLU A 147 -27.29 -22.18 -20.56
CA GLU A 147 -27.15 -23.18 -19.48
C GLU A 147 -25.85 -23.98 -19.60
N GLU A 148 -25.46 -24.38 -20.80
CA GLU A 148 -24.19 -25.08 -21.02
C GLU A 148 -23.00 -24.20 -20.66
N SER A 149 -23.03 -22.92 -21.02
CA SER A 149 -21.99 -21.95 -20.70
C SER A 149 -21.90 -21.67 -19.20
N ASP A 150 -23.04 -21.48 -18.54
CA ASP A 150 -23.13 -21.28 -17.08
C ASP A 150 -22.67 -22.55 -16.33
N THR A 151 -23.12 -23.73 -16.77
CA THR A 151 -22.69 -25.02 -16.22
C THR A 151 -21.18 -25.22 -16.36
N LYS A 152 -20.60 -24.89 -17.52
CA LYS A 152 -19.14 -24.92 -17.72
C LYS A 152 -18.44 -23.98 -16.74
N SER A 153 -18.91 -22.74 -16.60
CA SER A 153 -18.33 -21.78 -15.65
C SER A 153 -18.43 -22.29 -14.21
N LYS A 154 -19.60 -22.80 -13.78
CA LYS A 154 -19.81 -23.38 -12.45
C LYS A 154 -18.89 -24.56 -12.21
N ARG A 155 -18.73 -25.46 -13.19
CA ARG A 155 -17.80 -26.61 -13.10
C ARG A 155 -16.35 -26.17 -12.96
N VAL A 156 -15.91 -25.15 -13.71
CA VAL A 156 -14.54 -24.61 -13.60
C VAL A 156 -14.32 -24.01 -12.21
N ARG A 157 -15.24 -23.18 -11.71
CA ARG A 157 -15.12 -22.61 -10.36
C ARG A 157 -15.13 -23.68 -9.26
N ALA A 158 -16.03 -24.66 -9.35
CA ALA A 158 -16.08 -25.79 -8.42
C ALA A 158 -14.80 -26.64 -8.47
N ALA A 159 -14.16 -26.79 -9.63
CA ALA A 159 -12.87 -27.45 -9.74
C ALA A 159 -11.76 -26.63 -9.03
N ILE A 160 -11.73 -25.31 -9.23
CA ILE A 160 -10.76 -24.43 -8.57
C ILE A 160 -10.96 -24.45 -7.04
N HIS A 161 -12.19 -24.37 -6.54
CA HIS A 161 -12.50 -24.50 -5.12
C HIS A 161 -11.94 -25.79 -4.53
N ARG A 162 -12.21 -26.95 -5.18
CA ARG A 162 -11.68 -28.25 -4.74
C ARG A 162 -10.16 -28.29 -4.73
N GLN A 163 -9.51 -27.72 -5.75
CA GLN A 163 -8.05 -27.64 -5.81
C GLN A 163 -7.47 -26.78 -4.68
N CYS A 164 -8.07 -25.62 -4.41
CA CYS A 164 -7.65 -24.74 -3.31
C CYS A 164 -7.87 -25.39 -1.94
N GLN A 165 -8.99 -26.08 -1.74
CA GLN A 165 -9.27 -26.83 -0.51
C GLN A 165 -8.28 -27.99 -0.34
N GLY A 166 -8.01 -28.76 -1.38
CA GLY A 166 -7.02 -29.85 -1.36
C GLY A 166 -5.61 -29.36 -1.04
N TRP A 167 -5.22 -28.21 -1.59
CA TRP A 167 -3.96 -27.56 -1.25
C TRP A 167 -3.90 -27.11 0.21
N THR A 168 -4.96 -26.42 0.69
CA THR A 168 -5.01 -25.93 2.08
C THR A 168 -5.02 -27.08 3.08
N ALA A 169 -5.66 -28.21 2.74
CA ALA A 169 -5.68 -29.43 3.53
C ALA A 169 -4.41 -30.29 3.39
N GLY A 170 -3.48 -29.92 2.49
CA GLY A 170 -2.26 -30.68 2.21
C GLY A 170 -2.47 -31.99 1.45
N THR A 171 -3.69 -32.27 0.97
CA THR A 171 -4.03 -33.51 0.27
C THR A 171 -3.70 -33.48 -1.22
N TRP A 172 -3.46 -32.30 -1.79
CA TRP A 172 -3.15 -32.13 -3.20
C TRP A 172 -2.28 -30.88 -3.46
N HIS A 173 -1.20 -31.01 -4.22
CA HIS A 173 -0.25 -29.92 -4.51
C HIS A 173 -0.02 -29.71 -6.02
N GLY A 174 -1.08 -29.78 -6.82
CA GLY A 174 -0.98 -29.57 -8.26
C GLY A 174 -1.19 -28.12 -8.71
N LEU A 175 -1.12 -27.90 -10.01
CA LEU A 175 -1.14 -26.56 -10.59
C LEU A 175 -2.57 -25.98 -10.69
N VAL A 176 -2.86 -24.98 -9.85
CA VAL A 176 -4.10 -24.19 -9.95
C VAL A 176 -3.99 -23.11 -11.06
N ARG A 177 -4.56 -23.38 -12.23
CA ARG A 177 -4.57 -22.50 -13.41
C ARG A 177 -5.65 -21.41 -13.33
N ASN A 178 -5.50 -20.52 -12.35
CA ASN A 178 -6.35 -19.33 -12.21
C ASN A 178 -5.50 -18.09 -11.89
N GLY A 179 -5.91 -16.93 -12.41
CA GLY A 179 -5.20 -15.66 -12.23
C GLY A 179 -3.91 -15.50 -13.04
N LYS A 180 -3.20 -14.39 -12.82
CA LYS A 180 -1.90 -14.10 -13.44
C LYS A 180 -0.79 -14.39 -12.43
N ASP A 181 0.23 -15.12 -12.86
CA ASP A 181 1.40 -15.38 -12.04
C ASP A 181 2.38 -14.18 -12.07
N PRO A 182 3.19 -13.97 -11.01
CA PRO A 182 4.22 -12.94 -10.98
C PRO A 182 5.22 -13.03 -12.12
N HIS A 183 5.63 -11.89 -12.67
CA HIS A 183 6.58 -11.86 -13.79
C HIS A 183 7.98 -12.38 -13.44
N TRP A 184 8.37 -12.38 -12.16
CA TRP A 184 9.66 -12.96 -11.73
C TRP A 184 9.66 -14.49 -11.68
N LEU A 185 8.55 -15.12 -12.06
CA LEU A 185 8.40 -16.56 -12.11
C LEU A 185 8.20 -17.04 -13.55
N ARG A 186 8.70 -18.25 -13.81
CA ARG A 186 8.47 -19.00 -15.05
C ARG A 186 8.02 -20.41 -14.67
N LEU A 187 7.01 -20.92 -15.36
CA LEU A 187 6.61 -22.31 -15.20
C LEU A 187 7.53 -23.21 -16.05
N VAL A 188 8.13 -24.20 -15.41
CA VAL A 188 8.93 -25.25 -16.04
C VAL A 188 8.32 -26.61 -15.68
N GLY A 189 7.77 -27.30 -16.68
CA GLY A 189 6.97 -28.50 -16.46
C GLY A 189 5.72 -28.20 -15.62
N GLN A 190 5.72 -28.67 -14.36
CA GLN A 190 4.63 -28.45 -13.39
C GLN A 190 5.04 -27.58 -12.20
N ALA A 191 6.26 -27.04 -12.18
CA ALA A 191 6.79 -26.25 -11.07
C ALA A 191 7.17 -24.83 -11.49
N PHE A 192 7.10 -23.89 -10.55
CA PHE A 192 7.55 -22.51 -10.77
C PHE A 192 9.01 -22.34 -10.36
N GLU A 193 9.78 -21.70 -11.25
CA GLU A 193 11.16 -21.29 -11.00
C GLU A 193 11.26 -19.76 -11.02
N ILE A 194 12.18 -19.23 -10.23
CA ILE A 194 12.52 -17.80 -10.27
C ILE A 194 13.34 -17.54 -11.53
N VAL A 195 12.93 -16.56 -12.33
CA VAL A 195 13.76 -16.03 -13.41
C VAL A 195 14.90 -15.22 -12.78
N PRO A 196 16.18 -15.62 -12.90
CA PRO A 196 17.27 -15.05 -12.11
C PRO A 196 17.34 -13.52 -12.12
N GLU A 197 17.37 -12.92 -13.31
CA GLU A 197 17.45 -11.47 -13.51
C GLU A 197 16.26 -10.71 -12.90
N ARG A 198 15.05 -11.26 -13.04
CA ARG A 198 13.82 -10.64 -12.49
C ARG A 198 13.74 -10.83 -10.97
N GLY A 199 14.19 -11.98 -10.48
CA GLY A 199 14.32 -12.24 -9.04
C GLY A 199 15.29 -11.25 -8.40
N GLU A 200 16.43 -11.01 -9.02
CA GLU A 200 17.41 -9.99 -8.59
C GLU A 200 16.80 -8.58 -8.63
N ALA A 201 16.10 -8.22 -9.71
CA ALA A 201 15.43 -6.93 -9.83
C ALA A 201 14.43 -6.69 -8.70
N VAL A 202 13.60 -7.70 -8.38
CA VAL A 202 12.61 -7.62 -7.29
C VAL A 202 13.30 -7.55 -5.92
N ARG A 203 14.33 -8.37 -5.67
CA ARG A 203 15.11 -8.31 -4.41
C ARG A 203 15.75 -6.94 -4.20
N THR A 204 16.37 -6.40 -5.25
CA THR A 204 16.97 -5.06 -5.25
C THR A 204 15.92 -3.98 -4.98
N ALA A 205 14.78 -4.05 -5.66
CA ALA A 205 13.68 -3.11 -5.46
C ALA A 205 13.13 -3.14 -4.03
N VAL A 206 12.98 -4.33 -3.44
CA VAL A 206 12.53 -4.51 -2.05
C VAL A 206 13.57 -3.97 -1.07
N SER A 207 14.86 -4.27 -1.26
CA SER A 207 15.93 -3.76 -0.41
C SER A 207 15.97 -2.23 -0.40
N MET A 208 16.01 -1.62 -1.58
CA MET A 208 15.99 -0.16 -1.70
C MET A 208 14.69 0.44 -1.13
N PHE A 209 13.56 -0.25 -1.27
CA PHE A 209 12.32 0.20 -0.65
C PHE A 209 12.43 0.20 0.89
N ARG A 210 13.02 -0.85 1.48
CA ARG A 210 13.23 -0.96 2.93
C ARG A 210 14.15 0.13 3.46
N GLU A 211 15.14 0.50 2.65
CA GLU A 211 16.05 1.62 2.91
C GLU A 211 15.39 3.00 2.76
N GLY A 212 14.13 3.08 2.28
CA GLY A 212 13.36 4.32 2.19
C GLY A 212 13.36 5.00 0.81
N HIS A 213 13.97 4.37 -0.20
CA HIS A 213 14.01 4.93 -1.55
C HIS A 213 12.60 5.04 -2.19
N GLY A 214 12.40 6.12 -2.94
CA GLY A 214 11.17 6.35 -3.71
C GLY A 214 11.10 5.50 -4.97
N ALA A 215 9.88 5.22 -5.44
CA ALA A 215 9.66 4.38 -6.63
C ALA A 215 10.43 4.85 -7.87
N VAL A 216 10.50 6.17 -8.11
CA VAL A 216 11.23 6.75 -9.24
C VAL A 216 12.73 6.44 -9.17
N ARG A 217 13.35 6.62 -7.99
CA ARG A 217 14.78 6.33 -7.78
C ARG A 217 15.05 4.84 -7.95
N ILE A 218 14.21 3.99 -7.36
CA ILE A 218 14.33 2.53 -7.49
C ILE A 218 14.27 2.12 -8.96
N MET A 219 13.27 2.59 -9.73
CA MET A 219 13.16 2.23 -11.15
C MET A 219 14.33 2.73 -11.98
N ARG A 220 14.84 3.94 -11.70
CA ARG A 220 16.05 4.45 -12.35
C ARG A 220 17.26 3.58 -12.04
N THR A 221 17.49 3.26 -10.76
CA THR A 221 18.61 2.39 -10.36
C THR A 221 18.51 1.00 -10.98
N LEU A 222 17.31 0.43 -11.11
CA LEU A 222 17.12 -0.83 -11.83
C LEU A 222 17.46 -0.68 -13.31
N ALA A 223 16.98 0.39 -13.97
CA ALA A 223 17.28 0.65 -15.37
C ALA A 223 18.79 0.86 -15.62
N ASP A 224 19.47 1.61 -14.76
CA ASP A 224 20.92 1.85 -14.83
C ASP A 224 21.71 0.53 -14.70
N ARG A 225 21.16 -0.47 -14.00
CA ARG A 225 21.72 -1.82 -13.85
C ARG A 225 21.25 -2.81 -14.92
N GLY A 226 20.44 -2.39 -15.88
CA GLY A 226 19.84 -3.27 -16.90
C GLY A 226 18.79 -4.25 -16.35
N LEU A 227 18.31 -4.05 -15.13
CA LEU A 227 17.36 -4.94 -14.45
C LEU A 227 15.91 -4.52 -14.71
N GLN A 228 15.02 -5.51 -14.87
CA GLN A 228 13.59 -5.26 -15.11
C GLN A 228 12.68 -6.07 -14.18
N ILE A 229 11.68 -5.41 -13.58
CA ILE A 229 10.68 -6.06 -12.71
C ILE A 229 9.46 -6.59 -13.48
N THR A 230 9.27 -6.18 -14.73
CA THR A 230 8.17 -6.66 -15.59
C THR A 230 8.65 -6.90 -17.02
N ASN A 231 7.85 -7.64 -17.80
CA ASN A 231 8.13 -7.86 -19.22
C ASN A 231 8.05 -6.57 -20.08
N GLY A 232 7.43 -5.50 -19.55
CA GLY A 232 7.34 -4.19 -20.21
C GLY A 232 8.24 -3.13 -19.58
N GLY A 233 9.28 -3.53 -18.83
CA GLY A 233 10.21 -2.63 -18.16
C GLY A 233 9.84 -2.29 -16.71
N ASN A 234 10.10 -1.04 -16.30
CA ASN A 234 10.13 -0.61 -14.89
C ASN A 234 9.09 0.50 -14.57
N PRO A 235 7.78 0.26 -14.72
CA PRO A 235 6.77 1.24 -14.36
C PRO A 235 6.71 1.46 -12.84
N SER A 236 6.87 2.71 -12.39
CA SER A 236 6.96 3.05 -10.96
C SER A 236 5.75 2.62 -10.12
N GLN A 237 4.56 2.53 -10.72
CA GLN A 237 3.34 2.07 -10.04
C GLN A 237 3.39 0.58 -9.68
N GLN A 238 4.09 -0.25 -10.46
CA GLN A 238 4.16 -1.69 -10.21
C GLN A 238 4.93 -2.02 -8.93
N LEU A 239 5.87 -1.17 -8.49
CA LEU A 239 6.57 -1.36 -7.21
C LEU A 239 5.59 -1.58 -6.05
N TYR A 240 4.55 -0.75 -5.97
CA TYR A 240 3.59 -0.78 -4.87
C TYR A 240 2.71 -2.04 -4.89
N ARG A 241 2.52 -2.64 -6.07
CA ARG A 241 1.86 -3.94 -6.21
C ARG A 241 2.78 -5.06 -5.79
N ILE A 242 4.05 -5.01 -6.20
CA ILE A 242 5.06 -6.03 -5.87
C ILE A 242 5.29 -6.10 -4.36
N VAL A 243 5.52 -4.97 -3.68
CA VAL A 243 5.82 -4.98 -2.23
C VAL A 243 4.66 -5.48 -1.36
N ARG A 244 3.43 -5.52 -1.88
CA ARG A 244 2.26 -6.08 -1.20
C ARG A 244 1.93 -7.51 -1.63
N ASN A 245 2.64 -8.02 -2.65
CA ASN A 245 2.32 -9.31 -3.22
C ASN A 245 2.83 -10.44 -2.33
N ARG A 246 1.92 -11.27 -1.82
CA ARG A 246 2.25 -12.43 -0.96
C ARG A 246 3.02 -13.53 -1.70
N ALA A 247 3.08 -13.48 -3.04
CA ALA A 247 3.98 -14.35 -3.80
C ALA A 247 5.47 -14.10 -3.47
N LEU A 248 5.82 -12.96 -2.85
CA LEU A 248 7.17 -12.74 -2.30
C LEU A 248 7.54 -13.76 -1.22
N ILE A 249 6.56 -14.29 -0.47
CA ILE A 249 6.74 -15.34 0.55
C ILE A 249 6.24 -16.71 0.05
N GLY A 250 6.06 -16.86 -1.26
CA GLY A 250 5.66 -18.13 -1.86
C GLY A 250 4.16 -18.42 -1.85
N GLU A 251 3.31 -17.46 -1.47
CA GLU A 251 1.86 -17.67 -1.41
C GLU A 251 1.15 -17.24 -2.71
N LYS A 252 0.26 -18.09 -3.23
CA LYS A 252 -0.70 -17.69 -4.27
C LYS A 252 -2.04 -17.33 -3.63
N VAL A 253 -2.49 -16.10 -3.85
CA VAL A 253 -3.81 -15.62 -3.39
C VAL A 253 -4.80 -15.69 -4.54
N LEU A 254 -5.93 -16.35 -4.32
CA LEU A 254 -7.02 -16.49 -5.29
C LEU A 254 -8.33 -16.10 -4.65
N GLU A 255 -9.17 -15.36 -5.37
CA GLU A 255 -10.55 -15.10 -4.98
C GLU A 255 -11.48 -15.86 -5.92
N VAL A 256 -12.34 -16.70 -5.37
CA VAL A 256 -13.32 -17.49 -6.14
C VAL A 256 -14.67 -17.38 -5.43
N ASP A 257 -15.68 -16.88 -6.15
CA ASP A 257 -17.04 -16.64 -5.64
C ASP A 257 -17.06 -15.87 -4.30
N GLY A 258 -16.17 -14.86 -4.16
CA GLY A 258 -16.05 -14.01 -2.97
C GLY A 258 -15.26 -14.63 -1.81
N GLN A 259 -14.78 -15.88 -1.94
CA GLN A 259 -13.93 -16.53 -0.96
C GLN A 259 -12.44 -16.40 -1.35
N GLU A 260 -11.64 -15.84 -0.44
CA GLU A 260 -10.18 -15.77 -0.58
C GLU A 260 -9.52 -17.09 -0.13
N TYR A 261 -8.69 -17.66 -1.00
CA TYR A 261 -7.81 -18.79 -0.73
C TYR A 261 -6.36 -18.34 -0.76
N ARG A 262 -5.58 -18.82 0.22
CA ARG A 262 -4.13 -18.61 0.31
C ARG A 262 -3.42 -19.95 0.20
N LEU A 263 -2.76 -20.16 -0.93
CA LEU A 263 -2.02 -21.38 -1.21
C LEU A 263 -0.56 -21.16 -0.79
N ALA A 264 -0.24 -21.55 0.45
CA ALA A 264 1.12 -21.42 0.98
C ALA A 264 2.09 -22.41 0.31
N GLY A 265 3.33 -21.97 0.07
CA GLY A 265 4.36 -22.77 -0.59
C GLY A 265 4.10 -23.02 -2.08
N TYR A 266 3.18 -22.29 -2.71
CA TYR A 266 2.83 -22.45 -4.12
C TYR A 266 3.91 -21.93 -5.07
N TYR A 267 4.65 -20.90 -4.66
CA TYR A 267 5.76 -20.33 -5.42
C TYR A 267 7.08 -20.44 -4.65
N PRO A 268 8.24 -20.48 -5.34
CA PRO A 268 9.53 -20.29 -4.67
C PRO A 268 9.60 -18.89 -4.04
N PRO A 269 9.88 -18.78 -2.73
CA PRO A 269 9.87 -17.50 -2.02
C PRO A 269 11.10 -16.64 -2.37
N LEU A 270 10.89 -15.33 -2.45
CA LEU A 270 11.97 -14.33 -2.51
C LEU A 270 12.33 -13.79 -1.13
N LEU A 271 11.38 -13.78 -0.18
CA LEU A 271 11.56 -13.27 1.17
C LEU A 271 11.10 -14.30 2.20
N SER A 272 11.64 -14.22 3.41
CA SER A 272 11.07 -14.90 4.56
C SER A 272 9.75 -14.22 5.02
N PRO A 273 8.89 -14.95 5.78
CA PRO A 273 7.69 -14.36 6.37
C PRO A 273 7.97 -13.13 7.25
N ALA A 274 9.08 -13.14 8.00
CA ALA A 274 9.49 -12.03 8.85
C ALA A 274 9.87 -10.79 8.02
N GLU A 275 10.68 -10.95 6.97
CA GLU A 275 11.05 -9.84 6.08
C GLU A 275 9.84 -9.24 5.36
N PHE A 276 8.85 -10.06 5.01
CA PHE A 276 7.62 -9.58 4.40
C PHE A 276 6.74 -8.83 5.40
N ALA A 277 6.66 -9.29 6.65
CA ALA A 277 5.93 -8.58 7.72
C ALA A 277 6.55 -7.19 7.96
N ASP A 278 7.88 -7.12 8.05
CA ASP A 278 8.61 -5.85 8.11
C ASP A 278 8.29 -4.96 6.91
N LEU A 279 8.32 -5.51 5.69
CA LEU A 279 7.98 -4.77 4.47
C LEU A 279 6.54 -4.22 4.48
N GLN A 280 5.57 -4.98 5.01
CA GLN A 280 4.19 -4.50 5.15
C GLN A 280 4.10 -3.36 6.17
N HIS A 281 4.80 -3.47 7.30
CA HIS A 281 4.87 -2.41 8.31
C HIS A 281 5.44 -1.11 7.73
N LEU A 282 6.52 -1.21 6.95
CA LEU A 282 7.13 -0.07 6.25
C LEU A 282 6.18 0.56 5.22
N THR A 283 5.40 -0.25 4.52
CA THR A 283 4.42 0.22 3.54
C THR A 283 3.33 1.07 4.19
N ALA A 284 2.89 0.72 5.41
CA ALA A 284 1.91 1.48 6.17
C ALA A 284 2.44 2.84 6.66
N GLN A 285 3.73 2.93 7.00
CA GLN A 285 4.37 4.15 7.53
C GLN A 285 4.97 5.07 6.45
N ARG A 286 4.78 4.76 5.17
CA ARG A 286 5.53 5.36 4.06
C ARG A 286 5.38 6.87 3.92
N SER A 287 4.22 7.44 4.26
CA SER A 287 3.97 8.89 4.16
C SER A 287 5.01 9.70 4.95
N ARG A 288 5.57 9.12 6.02
CA ARG A 288 6.59 9.75 6.86
C ARG A 288 8.02 9.48 6.39
N ARG A 289 8.27 8.57 5.46
CA ARG A 289 9.65 8.12 5.12
C ARG A 289 10.12 8.57 3.74
N LYS A 290 9.21 8.96 2.84
CA LYS A 290 9.54 9.35 1.47
C LYS A 290 10.31 10.69 1.44
N GLY A 291 11.51 10.67 0.86
CA GLY A 291 12.22 11.87 0.38
C GLY A 291 11.73 12.30 -1.00
N THR A 292 11.69 13.61 -1.26
CA THR A 292 11.37 14.17 -2.58
C THR A 292 12.53 15.02 -3.10
N GLY A 293 12.71 15.01 -4.43
CA GLY A 293 13.77 15.77 -5.11
C GLY A 293 15.16 15.13 -4.99
N GLU A 294 16.15 15.83 -5.58
CA GLU A 294 17.57 15.43 -5.60
C GLU A 294 18.19 15.46 -4.19
N ILE A 295 17.73 16.39 -3.34
CA ILE A 295 18.24 16.56 -1.97
C ILE A 295 17.06 16.41 -1.00
N PRO A 296 16.80 15.21 -0.48
CA PRO A 296 15.78 14.97 0.53
C PRO A 296 16.05 15.82 1.79
N GLY A 297 15.07 16.55 2.30
CA GLY A 297 15.20 17.23 3.59
C GLY A 297 15.29 16.24 4.75
N LEU A 298 15.99 16.57 5.85
CA LEU A 298 16.04 15.69 7.01
C LEU A 298 14.77 15.75 7.86
N ILE A 299 14.17 16.94 8.00
CA ILE A 299 13.08 17.19 8.96
C ILE A 299 11.73 17.55 8.30
N THR A 300 11.71 17.81 7.00
CA THR A 300 10.52 18.33 6.28
C THR A 300 9.73 17.21 5.59
N GLY A 301 8.44 17.38 5.30
CA GLY A 301 7.66 16.38 4.56
C GLY A 301 7.37 15.07 5.32
N MET A 302 7.59 15.04 6.64
CA MET A 302 7.23 13.91 7.53
C MET A 302 6.27 14.34 8.66
N ARG A 303 5.78 15.58 8.59
CA ARG A 303 4.90 16.21 9.59
C ARG A 303 5.48 16.24 11.02
N ILE A 304 6.80 16.41 11.12
CA ILE A 304 7.50 16.52 12.41
C ILE A 304 8.07 17.92 12.67
N ALA A 305 8.32 18.71 11.63
CA ALA A 305 8.92 20.04 11.75
C ALA A 305 7.85 21.14 11.75
N PHE A 306 7.85 21.99 12.78
CA PHE A 306 6.85 23.03 12.99
C PHE A 306 7.49 24.39 13.30
N CYS A 307 6.79 25.45 12.94
CA CYS A 307 7.17 26.81 13.27
C CYS A 307 6.90 27.07 14.75
N GLY A 308 7.91 27.54 15.48
CA GLY A 308 7.77 27.87 16.90
C GLY A 308 6.88 29.08 17.20
N TYR A 309 6.59 29.92 16.21
CA TYR A 309 5.82 31.15 16.40
C TYR A 309 4.32 31.01 16.12
N CYS A 310 3.94 30.16 15.15
CA CYS A 310 2.53 29.98 14.76
C CYS A 310 2.07 28.52 14.73
N GLY A 311 2.96 27.55 14.95
CA GLY A 311 2.60 26.12 14.99
C GLY A 311 2.38 25.46 13.64
N ALA A 312 2.35 26.22 12.54
CA ALA A 312 2.24 25.68 11.20
C ALA A 312 3.45 24.81 10.81
N ALA A 313 3.26 23.89 9.86
CA ALA A 313 4.34 23.03 9.36
C ALA A 313 5.47 23.85 8.71
N MET A 314 6.69 23.31 8.78
CA MET A 314 7.85 23.83 8.05
C MET A 314 8.08 23.01 6.77
N VAL A 315 8.33 23.69 5.65
CA VAL A 315 8.62 23.11 4.35
C VAL A 315 10.01 23.54 3.86
N SER A 316 10.65 22.68 3.08
CA SER A 316 11.94 22.95 2.47
C SER A 316 11.78 23.40 1.02
N GLN A 317 12.58 24.38 0.61
CA GLN A 317 12.71 24.80 -0.77
C GLN A 317 14.19 24.87 -1.15
N ASN A 318 14.59 24.09 -2.16
CA ASN A 318 15.94 24.14 -2.72
C ASN A 318 15.92 25.00 -3.99
N LEU A 319 16.61 26.14 -3.98
CA LEU A 319 16.70 27.06 -5.12
C LEU A 319 17.76 26.59 -6.13
N MET A 320 17.47 25.48 -6.81
CA MET A 320 18.44 24.74 -7.65
C MET A 320 18.83 25.44 -8.95
N THR A 321 18.08 26.47 -9.37
CA THR A 321 18.36 27.28 -10.58
C THR A 321 19.35 28.42 -10.34
N ARG A 322 19.76 28.64 -9.08
CA ARG A 322 20.75 29.68 -8.74
C ARG A 322 22.16 29.12 -8.78
N GLY A 323 23.15 30.03 -8.80
CA GLY A 323 24.57 29.69 -8.82
C GLY A 323 24.94 28.65 -7.75
N ARG A 324 25.73 27.66 -8.17
CA ARG A 324 26.25 26.58 -7.33
C ARG A 324 27.64 26.94 -6.79
N ARG A 325 28.09 26.17 -5.81
CA ARG A 325 29.48 26.18 -5.34
C ARG A 325 30.39 25.52 -6.37
N GLU A 326 31.70 25.69 -6.19
CA GLU A 326 32.73 25.08 -7.04
C GLU A 326 32.62 23.55 -7.08
N ASP A 327 32.20 22.92 -5.97
CA ASP A 327 31.95 21.48 -5.86
C ASP A 327 30.61 21.00 -6.46
N GLY A 328 29.87 21.89 -7.13
CA GLY A 328 28.57 21.58 -7.74
C GLY A 328 27.38 21.55 -6.77
N ARG A 329 27.59 21.71 -5.46
CA ARG A 329 26.48 21.75 -4.47
C ARG A 329 25.78 23.12 -4.47
N PRO A 330 24.48 23.19 -4.12
CA PRO A 330 23.82 24.48 -3.91
C PRO A 330 24.49 25.23 -2.76
N GLN A 331 24.53 26.56 -2.85
CA GLN A 331 25.00 27.39 -1.74
C GLN A 331 24.13 27.14 -0.49
N ASN A 332 24.71 27.24 0.72
CA ASN A 332 23.96 27.04 1.96
C ASN A 332 22.70 27.91 2.03
N GLY A 333 22.79 29.17 1.61
CA GLY A 333 21.65 30.10 1.56
C GLY A 333 20.56 29.76 0.55
N HIS A 334 20.79 28.82 -0.37
CA HIS A 334 19.82 28.37 -1.38
C HIS A 334 18.96 27.20 -0.90
N ARG A 335 19.33 26.55 0.21
CA ARG A 335 18.54 25.48 0.84
C ARG A 335 17.70 26.08 1.98
N ARG A 336 16.45 26.45 1.68
CA ARG A 336 15.59 27.22 2.59
C ARG A 336 14.66 26.33 3.39
N LEU A 337 14.42 26.72 4.64
CA LEU A 337 13.32 26.24 5.47
C LEU A 337 12.32 27.40 5.69
N ILE A 338 11.04 27.15 5.39
CA ILE A 338 9.98 28.17 5.33
C ILE A 338 8.76 27.67 6.09
N CYS A 339 8.13 28.54 6.88
CA CYS A 339 6.83 28.28 7.49
C CYS A 339 5.74 28.30 6.41
N VAL A 340 4.84 27.30 6.42
CA VAL A 340 3.73 27.22 5.44
C VAL A 340 2.79 28.43 5.53
N SER A 341 2.39 28.85 6.74
CA SER A 341 1.55 30.05 6.90
C SER A 341 2.24 31.30 6.35
N ASN A 342 3.56 31.42 6.45
CA ASN A 342 4.29 32.51 5.79
C ASN A 342 4.28 32.38 4.26
N SER A 343 4.49 31.16 3.74
CA SER A 343 4.56 30.92 2.29
C SER A 343 3.22 31.10 1.59
N GLN A 344 2.11 30.82 2.27
CA GLN A 344 0.74 30.85 1.72
C GLN A 344 -0.07 32.06 2.17
N GLY A 345 0.55 33.05 2.82
CA GLY A 345 -0.12 34.28 3.25
C GLY A 345 -1.04 34.14 4.48
N GLY A 346 -0.99 33.03 5.20
CA GLY A 346 -1.77 32.76 6.42
C GLY A 346 -1.30 33.48 7.71
N GLY A 347 -0.50 34.54 7.60
CA GLY A 347 -0.22 35.46 8.72
C GLY A 347 0.66 34.91 9.87
N CYS A 348 1.91 34.51 9.61
CA CYS A 348 2.86 34.17 10.69
C CYS A 348 3.35 35.45 11.40
N PRO A 349 3.32 35.52 12.76
CA PRO A 349 3.74 36.72 13.49
C PRO A 349 5.23 37.03 13.32
N VAL A 350 6.05 36.02 12.99
CA VAL A 350 7.47 36.18 12.67
C VAL A 350 7.73 35.62 11.27
N ALA A 351 7.28 36.38 10.28
CA ALA A 351 7.43 36.09 8.86
C ALA A 351 8.90 35.93 8.43
N GLY A 352 9.14 35.02 7.49
CA GLY A 352 10.44 34.80 6.87
C GLY A 352 10.83 33.33 6.68
N SER A 353 12.09 33.15 6.29
CA SER A 353 12.72 31.86 6.09
C SER A 353 14.18 31.89 6.53
N CYS A 354 14.77 30.71 6.76
CA CYS A 354 16.17 30.56 7.10
C CYS A 354 16.84 29.51 6.21
N SER A 355 18.17 29.44 6.28
CA SER A 355 18.90 28.29 5.73
C SER A 355 18.59 27.06 6.58
N VAL A 356 18.35 25.93 5.92
CA VAL A 356 18.15 24.64 6.60
C VAL A 356 19.48 24.00 7.01
N VAL A 357 20.60 24.41 6.41
CA VAL A 357 21.91 23.78 6.60
C VAL A 357 22.38 23.79 8.07
N PRO A 358 22.36 24.94 8.79
CA PRO A 358 22.75 24.98 10.20
C PRO A 358 21.88 24.09 11.08
N ILE A 359 20.58 24.00 10.77
CA ILE A 359 19.61 23.19 11.50
C ILE A 359 19.90 21.70 11.29
N GLU A 360 20.14 21.27 10.05
CA GLU A 360 20.47 19.88 9.75
C GLU A 360 21.81 19.47 10.38
N HIS A 361 22.83 20.33 10.28
CA HIS A 361 24.14 20.10 10.89
C HIS A 361 24.03 19.97 12.41
N ALA A 362 23.38 20.93 13.09
CA ALA A 362 23.19 20.86 14.53
C ALA A 362 22.43 19.60 14.97
N LEU A 363 21.40 19.21 14.22
CA LEU A 363 20.61 18.01 14.51
C LEU A 363 21.46 16.74 14.43
N VAL A 364 22.19 16.53 13.32
CA VAL A 364 22.97 15.30 13.15
C VAL A 364 24.15 15.23 14.11
N THR A 365 24.82 16.35 14.36
CA THR A 365 25.94 16.42 15.31
C THR A 365 25.46 16.19 16.75
N PHE A 366 24.31 16.75 17.13
CA PHE A 366 23.70 16.49 18.44
C PHE A 366 23.36 15.00 18.63
N CYS A 367 22.75 14.36 17.63
CA CYS A 367 22.38 12.94 17.71
C CYS A 367 23.56 11.97 17.54
N ALA A 368 24.65 12.40 16.91
CA ALA A 368 25.88 11.61 16.78
C ALA A 368 26.65 11.50 18.11
N ASP A 369 26.47 12.47 19.00
CA ASP A 369 27.03 12.42 20.35
C ASP A 369 26.18 11.51 21.25
N GLN A 370 26.82 10.48 21.81
CA GLN A 370 26.15 9.45 22.62
C GLN A 370 25.50 10.04 23.88
N MET A 371 26.19 10.96 24.56
CA MET A 371 25.71 11.54 25.83
C MET A 371 24.51 12.47 25.61
N ASN A 372 24.51 13.21 24.49
CA ASN A 372 23.40 14.06 24.10
C ASN A 372 22.17 13.24 23.71
N LEU A 373 22.36 12.18 22.93
CA LEU A 373 21.27 11.32 22.49
C LEU A 373 20.64 10.56 23.66
N SER A 374 21.46 9.99 24.57
CA SER A 374 20.94 9.31 25.77
C SER A 374 20.12 10.25 26.63
N ARG A 375 20.66 11.43 26.96
CA ARG A 375 19.94 12.47 27.73
C ARG A 375 18.65 12.97 27.09
N LEU A 376 18.50 12.84 25.77
CA LEU A 376 17.26 13.15 25.07
C LEU A 376 16.26 11.98 25.13
N LEU A 377 16.74 10.74 25.09
CA LEU A 377 15.91 9.53 25.05
C LEU A 377 15.51 9.00 26.44
N ASP A 378 16.36 9.21 27.45
CA ASP A 378 16.20 8.73 28.83
C ASP A 378 15.12 9.48 29.62
N PHE A 379 14.72 10.66 29.16
CA PHE A 379 13.68 11.42 29.84
C PHE A 379 12.30 11.04 29.30
N GLY A 380 11.48 10.39 30.14
CA GLY A 380 10.08 10.09 29.84
C GLY A 380 9.42 9.02 30.69
N ASN A 381 8.96 9.41 31.89
CA ASN A 381 7.90 8.80 32.72
C ASN A 381 8.01 7.35 33.21
N ARG A 382 8.80 6.45 32.59
CA ARG A 382 8.87 5.05 33.05
C ARG A 382 9.81 4.89 34.24
N ALA A 383 11.02 5.46 34.18
CA ALA A 383 11.95 5.43 35.30
C ALA A 383 11.39 6.21 36.50
N ASP A 384 10.90 7.43 36.30
CA ASP A 384 10.30 8.23 37.38
C ASP A 384 9.03 7.59 37.96
N GLY A 385 8.21 6.95 37.11
CA GLY A 385 7.04 6.18 37.55
C GLY A 385 7.41 4.93 38.34
N ILE A 386 8.45 4.20 37.93
CA ILE A 386 8.98 3.03 38.66
C ILE A 386 9.63 3.49 39.98
N VAL A 387 10.38 4.59 39.99
CA VAL A 387 10.98 5.17 41.20
C VAL A 387 9.89 5.60 42.18
N GLY A 388 8.84 6.28 41.71
CA GLY A 388 7.68 6.64 42.55
C GLY A 388 6.96 5.42 43.12
N GLN A 389 6.73 4.39 42.31
CA GLN A 389 6.14 3.12 42.76
C GLN A 389 7.04 2.38 43.76
N LEU A 390 8.37 2.41 43.54
CA LEU A 390 9.36 1.82 44.42
C LEU A 390 9.41 2.54 45.77
N THR A 391 9.34 3.88 45.79
CA THR A 391 9.23 4.65 47.03
C THR A 391 7.98 4.27 47.81
N VAL A 392 6.82 4.20 47.17
CA VAL A 392 5.56 3.79 47.83
C VAL A 392 5.65 2.35 48.36
N ALA A 393 6.16 1.42 47.56
CA ALA A 393 6.31 0.02 47.97
C ALA A 393 7.27 -0.14 49.16
N ARG A 394 8.38 0.62 49.20
CA ARG A 394 9.31 0.63 50.34
C ARG A 394 8.68 1.16 51.63
N VAL A 395 7.85 2.20 51.53
CA VAL A 395 7.09 2.71 52.68
C VAL A 395 6.12 1.66 53.21
N GLN A 396 5.41 0.95 52.32
CA GLN A 396 4.49 -0.13 52.71
C GLN A 396 5.21 -1.28 53.45
N VAL A 397 6.39 -1.70 52.97
CA VAL A 397 7.24 -2.69 53.64
C VAL A 397 7.62 -2.21 55.05
N SER A 398 8.04 -0.95 55.19
CA SER A 398 8.41 -0.35 56.48
C SER A 398 7.23 -0.29 57.46
N ASP A 399 6.04 0.09 56.99
CA ASP A 399 4.83 0.16 57.80
C ASP A 399 4.38 -1.21 58.29
N THR A 400 4.40 -2.22 57.41
CA THR A 400 4.02 -3.59 57.74
C THR A 400 5.03 -4.22 58.71
N ALA A 401 6.33 -4.01 58.51
CA ALA A 401 7.38 -4.44 59.45
C ALA A 401 7.17 -3.83 60.84
N THR A 402 6.90 -2.53 60.92
CA THR A 402 6.62 -1.84 62.19
C THR A 402 5.37 -2.40 62.90
N ARG A 403 4.35 -2.84 62.14
CA ARG A 403 3.15 -3.48 62.72
C ARG A 403 3.46 -4.87 63.28
N ILE A 404 4.33 -5.64 62.62
CA ILE A 404 4.80 -6.95 63.11
C ILE A 404 5.60 -6.76 64.40
N ASP A 405 6.50 -5.79 64.45
CA ASP A 405 7.28 -5.48 65.66
C ASP A 405 6.36 -5.13 66.84
N LYS A 406 5.36 -4.27 66.62
CA LYS A 406 4.38 -3.91 67.67
C LYS A 406 3.57 -5.11 68.18
N ILE A 407 3.21 -6.06 67.31
CA ILE A 407 2.50 -7.28 67.72
C ILE A 407 3.45 -8.21 68.49
N THR A 408 4.70 -8.30 68.05
CA THR A 408 5.75 -9.10 68.69
C THR A 408 6.04 -8.57 70.09
N ASP A 409 6.19 -7.26 70.25
CA ASP A 409 6.39 -6.59 71.54
C ASP A 409 5.19 -6.81 72.47
N ALA A 410 3.97 -6.71 71.95
CA ALA A 410 2.75 -6.97 72.73
C ALA A 410 2.61 -8.44 73.17
N LEU A 411 3.12 -9.39 72.36
CA LEU A 411 3.19 -10.81 72.70
C LEU A 411 4.23 -11.08 73.78
N LEU A 412 5.38 -10.41 73.72
CA LEU A 412 6.45 -10.53 74.72
C LEU A 412 6.08 -9.89 76.06
N ALA A 413 5.22 -8.87 76.06
CA ALA A 413 4.74 -8.19 77.27
C ALA A 413 3.56 -8.90 77.99
N SER A 414 3.05 -10.01 77.45
CA SER A 414 1.91 -10.75 78.01
C SER A 414 2.38 -11.94 78.85
N ASP A 415 2.16 -11.92 80.16
CA ASP A 415 2.51 -12.99 81.13
C ASP A 415 1.70 -14.29 80.99
N ALA A 416 0.86 -14.42 79.96
CA ALA A 416 0.13 -15.64 79.66
C ALA A 416 0.98 -16.56 78.78
N GLY A 417 1.39 -17.72 79.30
CA GLY A 417 2.28 -18.71 78.64
C GLY A 417 1.80 -19.30 77.31
N GLN A 418 0.75 -18.77 76.68
CA GLN A 418 0.34 -19.06 75.31
C GLN A 418 -0.28 -17.82 74.64
N ALA A 419 0.30 -17.42 73.51
CA ALA A 419 -0.23 -16.39 72.63
C ALA A 419 -1.64 -16.75 72.13
N PRO A 420 -2.66 -15.87 72.23
CA PRO A 420 -3.99 -16.18 71.71
C PRO A 420 -3.95 -16.47 70.20
N ALA A 421 -4.70 -17.48 69.75
CA ALA A 421 -4.70 -17.92 68.35
C ALA A 421 -5.00 -16.79 67.33
N ALA A 422 -5.74 -15.76 67.76
CA ALA A 422 -6.02 -14.57 66.95
C ALA A 422 -4.76 -13.74 66.65
N PHE A 423 -3.82 -13.60 67.60
CA PHE A 423 -2.56 -12.89 67.39
C PHE A 423 -1.63 -13.67 66.46
N MET A 424 -1.52 -14.99 66.66
CA MET A 424 -0.72 -15.85 65.78
C MET A 424 -1.25 -15.85 64.34
N ARG A 425 -2.57 -15.85 64.16
CA ARG A 425 -3.18 -15.71 62.84
C ARG A 425 -2.87 -14.36 62.22
N ARG A 426 -2.98 -13.27 62.98
CA ARG A 426 -2.72 -11.91 62.48
C ARG A 426 -1.24 -11.67 62.15
N ALA A 427 -0.33 -12.22 62.94
CA ALA A 427 1.11 -12.20 62.67
C ALA A 427 1.43 -12.90 61.34
N ARG A 428 0.90 -14.12 61.14
CA ARG A 428 1.08 -14.86 59.87
C ARG A 428 0.51 -14.12 58.66
N GLU A 429 -0.64 -13.45 58.80
CA GLU A 429 -1.21 -12.63 57.72
C GLU A 429 -0.29 -11.46 57.36
N LEU A 430 0.26 -10.75 58.36
CA LEU A 430 1.17 -9.63 58.14
C LEU A 430 2.54 -10.07 57.61
N GLU A 431 3.06 -11.22 58.04
CA GLU A 431 4.28 -11.82 57.50
C GLU A 431 4.11 -12.20 56.02
N ALA A 432 2.95 -12.75 55.65
CA ALA A 432 2.63 -13.05 54.25
C ALA A 432 2.49 -11.77 53.42
N GLU A 433 1.85 -10.73 53.97
CA GLU A 433 1.74 -9.42 53.33
C GLU A 433 3.11 -8.75 53.14
N LEU A 434 4.00 -8.83 54.15
CA LEU A 434 5.36 -8.32 54.08
C LEU A 434 6.18 -9.03 52.99
N ALA A 435 6.11 -10.35 52.93
CA ALA A 435 6.82 -11.14 51.91
C ALA A 435 6.37 -10.80 50.48
N GLU A 436 5.07 -10.55 50.28
CA GLU A 436 4.53 -10.14 48.97
C GLU A 436 4.95 -8.71 48.60
N GLN A 437 4.94 -7.78 49.57
CA GLN A 437 5.42 -6.41 49.37
C GLN A 437 6.93 -6.38 49.06
N GLN A 438 7.74 -7.22 49.71
CA GLN A 438 9.18 -7.36 49.43
C GLN A 438 9.45 -7.88 48.01
N LYS A 439 8.73 -8.91 47.56
CA LYS A 439 8.82 -9.40 46.17
C LYS A 439 8.48 -8.31 45.14
N ARG A 440 7.50 -7.45 45.45
CA ARG A 440 7.14 -6.32 44.60
C ARG A 440 8.26 -5.27 44.52
N VAL A 441 8.96 -5.01 45.62
CA VAL A 441 10.14 -4.13 45.65
C VAL A 441 11.26 -4.71 44.76
N GLU A 442 11.60 -5.98 44.91
CA GLU A 442 12.63 -6.66 44.10
C GLU A 442 12.29 -6.63 42.60
N ALA A 443 11.01 -6.86 42.24
CA ALA A 443 10.56 -6.81 40.85
C ALA A 443 10.71 -5.40 40.24
N LEU A 444 10.35 -4.36 40.99
CA LEU A 444 10.49 -2.96 40.56
C LEU A 444 11.96 -2.53 40.44
N GLU A 445 12.85 -3.02 41.33
CA GLU A 445 14.29 -2.79 41.25
C GLU A 445 14.91 -3.48 40.02
N HIS A 446 14.50 -4.72 39.73
CA HIS A 446 14.91 -5.43 38.51
C HIS A 446 14.40 -4.73 37.24
N GLU A 447 13.17 -4.23 37.23
CA GLU A 447 12.61 -3.48 36.10
C GLU A 447 13.35 -2.16 35.88
N LEU A 448 13.72 -1.44 36.96
CA LEU A 448 14.52 -0.22 36.90
C LEU A 448 15.92 -0.48 36.32
N ALA A 449 16.58 -1.56 36.77
CA ALA A 449 17.88 -1.97 36.26
C ALA A 449 17.83 -2.36 34.77
N ALA A 450 16.76 -3.02 34.33
CA ALA A 450 16.56 -3.38 32.92
C ALA A 450 16.34 -2.16 32.02
N VAL A 451 15.65 -1.12 32.51
CA VAL A 451 15.49 0.16 31.79
C VAL A 451 16.84 0.85 31.58
N ALA A 452 17.72 0.83 32.57
CA ALA A 452 19.06 1.40 32.51
C ALA A 452 20.02 0.68 31.52
N LEU A 453 19.67 -0.53 31.06
CA LEU A 453 20.51 -1.38 30.18
C LEU A 453 20.12 -1.35 28.69
N SER A 454 19.30 -0.38 28.24
CA SER A 454 18.83 -0.28 26.85
C SER A 454 19.95 0.01 25.81
N PRO A 455 19.80 -0.39 24.53
CA PRO A 455 20.88 -0.40 23.52
C PRO A 455 21.16 0.99 22.91
N GLU A 456 21.53 1.96 23.73
CA GLU A 456 21.82 3.34 23.32
C GLU A 456 23.11 3.56 22.48
N PRO A 457 24.19 2.75 22.60
CA PRO A 457 25.41 2.97 21.82
C PRO A 457 25.21 2.79 20.31
N ALA A 458 24.28 1.92 19.90
CA ALA A 458 24.06 1.60 18.49
C ALA A 458 23.37 2.75 17.72
N ALA A 459 22.45 3.47 18.37
CA ALA A 459 21.73 4.56 17.74
C ALA A 459 22.64 5.78 17.49
N ALA A 460 23.41 6.20 18.48
CA ALA A 460 24.36 7.31 18.33
C ALA A 460 25.44 7.00 17.28
N LYS A 461 25.95 5.75 17.26
CA LYS A 461 26.88 5.29 16.23
C LYS A 461 26.26 5.34 14.83
N ALA A 462 24.99 4.96 14.68
CA ALA A 462 24.28 5.05 13.40
C ALA A 462 24.17 6.50 12.91
N TRP A 463 23.89 7.45 13.81
CA TRP A 463 23.92 8.89 13.49
C TRP A 463 25.32 9.36 13.10
N ALA A 464 26.34 9.00 13.86
CA ALA A 464 27.74 9.40 13.62
C ALA A 464 28.23 8.96 12.23
N CYS A 465 27.90 7.74 11.80
CA CYS A 465 28.26 7.25 10.46
C CYS A 465 27.61 8.02 9.31
N LEU A 466 26.54 8.79 9.57
CA LEU A 466 25.79 9.51 8.53
C LEU A 466 26.18 10.98 8.42
N VAL A 467 26.87 11.56 9.40
CA VAL A 467 27.20 13.00 9.45
C VAL A 467 27.89 13.46 8.17
N ALA A 468 29.01 12.83 7.80
CA ALA A 468 29.77 13.19 6.62
C ALA A 468 28.95 13.09 5.32
N GLY A 469 28.15 12.03 5.17
CA GLY A 469 27.28 11.84 4.00
C GLY A 469 26.16 12.88 3.93
N VAL A 470 25.55 13.23 5.06
CA VAL A 470 24.52 14.26 5.15
C VAL A 470 25.06 15.63 4.74
N GLU A 471 26.27 15.97 5.17
CA GLU A 471 26.97 17.22 4.81
C GLU A 471 27.42 17.24 3.35
N ALA A 472 27.86 16.10 2.82
CA ALA A 472 28.18 15.90 1.42
C ALA A 472 26.94 15.98 0.50
N LEU A 473 25.73 16.05 1.07
CA LEU A 473 24.45 15.95 0.37
C LEU A 473 24.24 14.60 -0.34
N ASP A 474 24.90 13.54 0.15
CA ASP A 474 24.72 12.20 -0.36
C ASP A 474 23.26 11.74 -0.17
N TYR A 475 22.66 11.24 -1.25
CA TYR A 475 21.23 10.92 -1.25
C TYR A 475 20.92 9.79 -0.26
N ASP A 476 21.73 8.74 -0.25
CA ASP A 476 21.46 7.52 0.50
C ASP A 476 21.67 7.77 2.01
N ALA A 477 22.73 8.49 2.37
CA ALA A 477 22.97 8.95 3.74
C ALA A 477 21.82 9.83 4.25
N ARG A 478 21.29 10.72 3.41
CA ARG A 478 20.17 11.60 3.79
C ARG A 478 18.85 10.86 3.97
N ILE A 479 18.57 9.83 3.16
CA ILE A 479 17.40 8.98 3.37
C ILE A 479 17.52 8.20 4.68
N LYS A 480 18.69 7.61 4.97
CA LYS A 480 18.95 6.91 6.24
C LYS A 480 18.84 7.86 7.44
N ALA A 481 19.42 9.05 7.36
CA ALA A 481 19.32 10.05 8.43
C ALA A 481 17.87 10.50 8.65
N ARG A 482 17.13 10.74 7.56
CA ARG A 482 15.69 11.06 7.60
C ARG A 482 14.88 9.98 8.30
N GLN A 483 15.22 8.70 8.09
CA GLN A 483 14.59 7.60 8.80
C GLN A 483 14.87 7.66 10.31
N LEU A 484 16.13 7.87 10.70
CA LEU A 484 16.48 8.05 12.11
C LEU A 484 15.76 9.25 12.73
N VAL A 485 15.66 10.39 12.03
CA VAL A 485 14.87 11.54 12.49
C VAL A 485 13.43 11.12 12.76
N ALA A 486 12.80 10.42 11.80
CA ALA A 486 11.41 9.98 11.92
C ALA A 486 11.18 8.99 13.05
N ASP A 487 12.20 8.20 13.42
CA ASP A 487 12.14 7.22 14.51
C ASP A 487 12.42 7.85 15.88
N THR A 488 13.35 8.81 15.95
CA THR A 488 13.77 9.48 17.19
C THR A 488 12.76 10.54 17.67
N PHE A 489 12.24 11.38 16.77
CA PHE A 489 11.49 12.59 17.16
C PHE A 489 9.99 12.48 16.95
N ASP A 490 9.20 12.99 17.90
CA ASP A 490 7.78 13.31 17.68
C ASP A 490 7.65 14.67 17.00
N ARG A 491 8.41 15.66 17.50
CA ARG A 491 8.31 17.05 17.07
C ARG A 491 9.68 17.72 17.07
N ILE A 492 9.91 18.54 16.05
CA ILE A 492 11.03 19.46 15.94
C ILE A 492 10.43 20.85 15.73
N VAL A 493 10.63 21.76 16.67
CA VAL A 493 10.07 23.11 16.62
C VAL A 493 11.18 24.11 16.34
N VAL A 494 11.02 24.88 15.28
CA VAL A 494 12.05 25.79 14.76
C VAL A 494 11.65 27.24 15.03
N PHE A 495 12.48 27.95 15.79
CA PHE A 495 12.41 29.39 15.97
C PHE A 495 13.53 30.04 15.16
N HIS A 496 13.24 30.39 13.90
CA HIS A 496 14.25 30.83 12.93
C HIS A 496 14.92 32.18 13.24
N ARG A 497 14.44 32.92 14.25
CA ARG A 497 15.03 34.14 14.82
C ARG A 497 15.16 34.05 16.35
N GLY A 498 15.29 32.84 16.91
CA GLY A 498 15.26 32.59 18.35
C GLY A 498 13.87 32.71 18.98
N ARG A 499 13.69 32.21 20.20
CA ARG A 499 12.42 32.20 20.95
C ARG A 499 11.91 33.60 21.27
N LYS A 500 12.82 34.53 21.53
CA LYS A 500 12.55 35.96 21.73
C LYS A 500 13.08 36.74 20.52
N PRO A 501 12.28 36.87 19.44
CA PRO A 501 12.76 37.48 18.21
C PRO A 501 13.03 38.98 18.40
N GLU A 502 14.28 39.41 18.22
CA GLU A 502 14.63 40.83 18.16
C GLU A 502 14.16 41.48 16.84
N ARG A 503 13.96 42.79 16.83
CA ARG A 503 13.60 43.59 15.64
C ARG A 503 14.78 43.84 14.68
N THR A 504 15.81 43.00 14.67
CA THR A 504 17.03 43.16 13.85
C THR A 504 17.03 42.27 12.59
N ARG A 505 17.66 42.74 11.49
CA ARG A 505 17.71 42.01 10.20
C ARG A 505 18.72 40.83 10.22
N SER A 506 18.17 39.64 10.42
CA SER A 506 18.32 38.34 9.71
C SER A 506 19.66 37.62 9.41
N TRP A 507 20.87 38.16 9.63
CA TRP A 507 22.12 37.41 9.31
C TRP A 507 23.09 37.20 10.48
N LYS A 508 22.92 37.96 11.56
CA LYS A 508 23.56 37.74 12.86
C LYS A 508 22.48 37.26 13.85
N GLY A 509 22.82 36.32 14.73
CA GLY A 509 21.92 35.79 15.77
C GLY A 509 21.82 34.27 15.79
N THR A 510 20.98 33.76 16.69
CA THR A 510 20.77 32.33 16.92
C THR A 510 19.49 31.82 16.25
N ILE A 511 19.48 30.53 15.96
CA ILE A 511 18.25 29.76 15.71
C ILE A 511 18.02 28.94 16.97
N ASP A 512 16.79 28.92 17.48
CA ASP A 512 16.45 28.00 18.56
C ASP A 512 15.70 26.79 18.01
N LEU A 513 16.17 25.60 18.37
CA LEU A 513 15.64 24.33 17.91
C LEU A 513 15.17 23.51 19.12
N LEU A 514 13.87 23.38 19.29
CA LEU A 514 13.30 22.51 20.33
C LEU A 514 13.06 21.12 19.75
N LEU A 515 13.81 20.15 20.25
CA LEU A 515 13.72 18.75 19.93
C LEU A 515 12.83 18.05 20.94
N ILE A 516 11.82 17.31 20.48
CA ILE A 516 10.91 16.52 21.31
C ILE A 516 10.96 15.08 20.81
N ALA A 517 11.53 14.19 21.63
CA ALA A 517 11.64 12.77 21.35
C ALA A 517 10.30 12.07 21.48
N LYS A 518 10.08 10.99 20.71
CA LYS A 518 8.87 10.15 20.85
C LYS A 518 8.70 9.54 22.24
N ARG A 519 9.80 9.40 22.98
CA ARG A 519 9.83 8.85 24.33
C ARG A 519 9.57 9.89 25.43
N GLY A 520 9.35 11.16 25.08
CA GLY A 520 8.92 12.21 26.02
C GLY A 520 9.98 13.27 26.34
N GLY A 521 11.25 13.00 26.07
CA GLY A 521 12.34 13.92 26.38
C GLY A 521 12.35 15.13 25.46
N ALA A 522 12.69 16.30 26.01
CA ALA A 522 12.78 17.54 25.25
C ALA A 522 14.06 18.34 25.56
N ARG A 523 14.66 18.88 24.51
CA ARG A 523 15.89 19.67 24.57
C ARG A 523 15.77 20.89 23.67
N LEU A 524 16.11 22.06 24.19
CA LEU A 524 16.24 23.28 23.39
C LEU A 524 17.71 23.49 23.05
N LEU A 525 18.01 23.64 21.76
CA LEU A 525 19.35 23.95 21.27
C LEU A 525 19.38 25.38 20.76
N HIS A 526 20.38 26.14 21.21
CA HIS A 526 20.75 27.43 20.65
C HIS A 526 21.88 27.21 19.66
N ILE A 527 21.60 27.45 18.38
CA ILE A 527 22.54 27.17 17.30
C ILE A 527 22.94 28.46 16.58
N ASP A 528 24.22 28.56 16.24
CA ASP A 528 24.72 29.66 15.42
C ASP A 528 24.09 29.60 14.02
N ARG A 529 23.58 30.72 13.52
CA ARG A 529 22.88 30.77 12.23
C ARG A 529 23.78 30.50 11.02
N GLN A 530 25.09 30.70 11.13
CA GLN A 530 26.02 30.56 10.02
C GLN A 530 26.70 29.20 10.03
N THR A 531 27.20 28.79 11.19
CA THR A 531 27.97 27.56 11.34
C THR A 531 27.10 26.36 11.71
N GLY A 532 25.96 26.57 12.37
CA GLY A 532 25.18 25.51 13.01
C GLY A 532 25.84 24.96 14.27
N GLY A 533 26.94 25.58 14.72
CA GLY A 533 27.63 25.22 15.95
C GLY A 533 26.71 25.41 17.15
N TRP A 534 26.75 24.42 18.05
CA TRP A 534 25.99 24.44 19.29
C TRP A 534 26.60 25.43 20.27
N GLN A 535 25.84 26.44 20.68
CA GLN A 535 26.30 27.47 21.63
C GLN A 535 25.88 27.16 23.07
N ALA A 536 24.68 26.62 23.26
CA ALA A 536 24.14 26.19 24.54
C ALA A 536 22.93 25.26 24.34
N GLY A 537 22.68 24.35 25.28
CA GLY A 537 21.51 23.49 25.26
C GLY A 537 20.86 23.39 26.63
N GLU A 538 19.56 23.61 26.67
CA GLU A 538 18.79 23.65 27.91
C GLU A 538 17.83 22.47 27.97
N GLN A 539 17.69 21.89 29.17
CA GLN A 539 16.60 20.97 29.47
C GLN A 539 15.30 21.77 29.57
N ILE A 540 14.25 21.28 28.92
CA ILE A 540 12.99 21.99 28.88
C ILE A 540 11.86 21.05 29.27
N ASP A 541 11.04 21.47 30.22
CA ASP A 541 9.74 20.89 30.47
C ASP A 541 8.73 21.43 29.45
N THR A 542 8.22 20.54 28.58
CA THR A 542 7.29 20.93 27.53
C THR A 542 5.91 21.35 28.05
N THR A 543 5.57 21.01 29.30
CA THR A 543 4.34 21.50 29.96
C THR A 543 4.44 22.99 30.32
N GLN A 544 5.65 23.53 30.43
CA GLN A 544 5.92 24.93 30.78
C GLN A 544 6.17 25.82 29.57
N ILE A 545 6.27 25.25 28.36
CA ILE A 545 6.37 26.03 27.11
C ILE A 545 5.06 25.92 26.35
N PRO A 546 4.28 27.02 26.23
CA PRO A 546 3.12 27.04 25.36
C PRO A 546 3.59 26.92 23.91
N LEU A 547 3.60 25.69 23.40
CA LEU A 547 3.81 25.45 21.98
C LEU A 547 2.52 25.83 21.25
N PRO A 548 2.61 26.57 20.13
CA PRO A 548 1.43 26.82 19.33
C PRO A 548 0.78 25.48 18.95
N PRO A 549 -0.57 25.39 19.07
CA PRO A 549 -1.30 24.15 18.86
C PRO A 549 -0.96 23.58 17.47
N LYS A 550 -0.83 22.25 17.38
CA LYS A 550 -0.74 21.60 16.06
C LYS A 550 -2.03 21.97 15.33
N ILE A 551 -1.94 22.71 14.23
CA ILE A 551 -3.08 22.93 13.35
C ILE A 551 -3.50 21.53 12.87
N ALA A 552 -4.70 21.10 13.26
CA ALA A 552 -5.30 19.85 12.79
C ALA A 552 -5.53 19.96 11.28
N ASP A 553 -5.45 18.83 10.57
CA ASP A 553 -5.64 18.78 9.11
C ASP A 553 -7.02 19.29 8.69
#